data_AF-A0A813I694-F1
#
_entry.id   AF-A0A813I694-F1
#
_cell.length_a   1.000
_cell.length_b   1.000
_cell.length_c   1.000
_cell.angle_alpha   90.00
_cell.angle_beta   90.00
_cell.angle_gamma   90.00
#
_symmetry.space_group_name_H-M   'P 1'
#
loop_
_entity.id
_entity.type
_entity.pdbx_description
1 polymer ?
#
loop_
_entity_poly.entity_id
_entity_poly.type
_entity_poly.pdbx_seq_one_letter_code
_entity_poly.pdbx_strand_id
1 'polypeptide(L)'
;MALPPRRLPGGEASEYGLGKVVTYKRCFGEEVQAKVVDIDWDAGICELEYDVLSQSSGWQSHRRASARLSGLKLEEQPRLPYERRALMLRQLRRLARYFVESGWLKTQCEESNENFKVQIAAGTKYKKEPNLYAIDEFLVKPATDPAQFGGISAELRAAAKLPPPARTSSFAEVLNAAQGGIKVDFFVSHFWGHLFRLTIAALTSFAASRGVSLEAYSSYSFWICLFAVNQHRAGEEVGSSPEDGPFNAALDAARGVVMVVDKRVEPFKRIWCLYEVHRVHELGKIFELIDEGGSIATNLDTMKSVADSLESVSASTAQASKEQDKWSIWFEIADPHVLRYAGTASIFKIYVGNLAHGRKANLFREFDTGLSELLAEPLLRAAVEAGDKETALRCIAWGAKDQQGDYLHKAMTMLWDSLYVAVVNTRFSPHPQTLSHVMALFETLQECRCCE
;
A
#
# COMPACT_ATOMS: atom_id res chain seq x y z
N MET A 1 -60.12 -17.15 9.52
CA MET A 1 -58.73 -16.92 9.96
C MET A 1 -57.90 -16.54 8.73
N ALA A 2 -57.39 -15.31 8.67
CA ALA A 2 -56.50 -14.90 7.58
C ALA A 2 -55.13 -15.59 7.74
N LEU A 3 -54.64 -16.27 6.69
CA LEU A 3 -53.30 -16.89 6.66
C LEU A 3 -52.25 -15.84 6.28
N PRO A 4 -51.01 -15.83 6.78
CA PRO A 4 -49.98 -14.84 6.42
C PRO A 4 -49.51 -14.96 4.95
N PRO A 5 -48.90 -13.91 4.38
CA PRO A 5 -48.28 -14.01 3.06
C PRO A 5 -47.11 -15.00 3.11
N ARG A 6 -47.11 -16.01 2.24
CA ARG A 6 -45.97 -16.96 2.14
C ARG A 6 -44.77 -16.39 1.35
N ARG A 7 -44.98 -15.30 0.61
CA ARG A 7 -44.00 -14.58 -0.22
C ARG A 7 -44.32 -13.09 -0.22
N LEU A 8 -43.29 -12.24 -0.17
CA LEU A 8 -43.43 -10.79 -0.35
C LEU A 8 -43.58 -10.44 -1.85
N PRO A 9 -44.22 -9.30 -2.19
CA PRO A 9 -44.24 -8.76 -3.55
C PRO A 9 -42.81 -8.53 -4.08
N GLY A 10 -42.61 -8.59 -5.39
CA GLY A 10 -41.32 -8.24 -6.00
C GLY A 10 -41.02 -6.74 -5.85
N GLY A 11 -39.79 -6.41 -5.42
CA GLY A 11 -39.27 -5.05 -5.23
C GLY A 11 -37.75 -5.09 -4.99
N GLU A 12 -37.08 -3.94 -4.82
CA GLU A 12 -35.63 -3.87 -4.55
C GLU A 12 -35.32 -4.16 -3.07
N ALA A 13 -34.12 -4.71 -2.74
CA ALA A 13 -33.76 -5.07 -1.36
C ALA A 13 -33.77 -3.86 -0.41
N SER A 14 -33.47 -2.68 -0.94
CA SER A 14 -33.51 -1.40 -0.23
C SER A 14 -34.92 -1.08 0.31
N GLU A 15 -35.99 -1.61 -0.30
CA GLU A 15 -37.38 -1.34 0.07
C GLU A 15 -37.84 -2.10 1.33
N TYR A 16 -37.13 -3.16 1.74
CA TYR A 16 -37.55 -4.10 2.79
C TYR A 16 -36.68 -4.08 4.06
N GLY A 17 -35.93 -3.00 4.29
CA GLY A 17 -35.06 -2.86 5.46
C GLY A 17 -35.76 -3.00 6.83
N LEU A 18 -34.97 -3.34 7.86
CA LEU A 18 -35.45 -3.53 9.24
C LEU A 18 -36.27 -2.31 9.70
N GLY A 19 -37.49 -2.56 10.19
CA GLY A 19 -38.40 -1.52 10.65
C GLY A 19 -39.26 -0.85 9.57
N LYS A 20 -39.07 -1.16 8.28
CA LYS A 20 -39.95 -0.65 7.21
C LYS A 20 -41.33 -1.32 7.23
N VAL A 21 -42.36 -0.52 6.98
CA VAL A 21 -43.75 -0.94 6.88
C VAL A 21 -44.13 -1.05 5.42
N VAL A 22 -44.56 -2.23 4.99
CA VAL A 22 -45.03 -2.52 3.64
C VAL A 22 -46.55 -2.68 3.69
N THR A 23 -47.24 -1.93 2.83
CA THR A 23 -48.70 -2.04 2.69
C THR A 23 -49.02 -2.74 1.39
N TYR A 24 -49.87 -3.77 1.42
CA TYR A 24 -50.31 -4.45 0.21
C TYR A 24 -51.76 -4.92 0.31
N LYS A 25 -52.42 -5.01 -0.84
CA LYS A 25 -53.80 -5.47 -0.97
C LYS A 25 -53.85 -6.94 -1.35
N ARG A 26 -54.69 -7.72 -0.68
CA ARG A 26 -54.95 -9.13 -1.02
C ARG A 26 -56.04 -9.26 -2.07
N CYS A 27 -56.12 -10.45 -2.69
CA CYS A 27 -57.10 -10.79 -3.74
C CYS A 27 -58.57 -10.57 -3.33
N PHE A 28 -58.88 -10.41 -2.04
CA PHE A 28 -60.23 -10.16 -1.52
C PHE A 28 -60.46 -8.73 -1.02
N GLY A 29 -59.58 -7.77 -1.35
CA GLY A 29 -59.77 -6.34 -1.05
C GLY A 29 -59.38 -5.91 0.36
N GLU A 30 -58.84 -6.82 1.18
CA GLU A 30 -58.27 -6.50 2.50
C GLU A 30 -56.90 -5.84 2.35
N GLU A 31 -56.65 -4.80 3.15
CA GLU A 31 -55.38 -4.09 3.21
C GLU A 31 -54.59 -4.58 4.43
N VAL A 32 -53.33 -4.96 4.19
CA VAL A 32 -52.43 -5.49 5.22
C VAL A 32 -51.23 -4.57 5.33
N GLN A 33 -50.93 -4.14 6.55
CA GLN A 33 -49.69 -3.46 6.88
C GLN A 33 -48.77 -4.43 7.62
N ALA A 34 -47.59 -4.68 7.06
CA ALA A 34 -46.59 -5.56 7.64
C ALA A 34 -45.28 -4.79 7.87
N LYS A 35 -44.73 -4.87 9.08
CA LYS A 35 -43.44 -4.34 9.48
C LYS A 35 -42.41 -5.45 9.52
N VAL A 36 -41.26 -5.23 8.88
CA VAL A 36 -40.12 -6.16 8.97
C VAL A 36 -39.46 -5.99 10.33
N VAL A 37 -39.41 -7.05 11.13
CA VAL A 37 -38.84 -7.02 12.48
C VAL A 37 -37.50 -7.75 12.58
N ASP A 38 -37.25 -8.72 11.70
CA ASP A 38 -35.97 -9.42 11.60
C ASP A 38 -35.74 -9.95 10.18
N ILE A 39 -34.47 -10.09 9.78
CA ILE A 39 -34.08 -10.61 8.48
C ILE A 39 -32.90 -11.57 8.63
N ASP A 40 -33.12 -12.83 8.26
CA ASP A 40 -32.08 -13.84 8.07
C ASP A 40 -31.71 -13.88 6.58
N TRP A 41 -30.64 -13.16 6.25
CA TRP A 41 -30.14 -13.04 4.89
C TRP A 41 -29.59 -14.36 4.33
N ASP A 42 -29.07 -15.24 5.18
CA ASP A 42 -28.48 -16.52 4.78
C ASP A 42 -29.57 -17.55 4.47
N ALA A 43 -30.66 -17.56 5.24
CA ALA A 43 -31.82 -18.41 4.98
C ALA A 43 -32.78 -17.85 3.92
N GLY A 44 -32.65 -16.57 3.56
CA GLY A 44 -33.58 -15.86 2.68
C GLY A 44 -34.97 -15.74 3.30
N ILE A 45 -35.04 -15.52 4.61
CA ILE A 45 -36.28 -15.46 5.39
C ILE A 45 -36.33 -14.11 6.13
N CYS A 46 -37.51 -13.50 6.20
CA CYS A 46 -37.76 -12.35 7.05
C CYS A 46 -38.91 -12.64 8.01
N GLU A 47 -38.84 -12.07 9.21
CA GLU A 47 -39.91 -12.06 10.19
C GLU A 47 -40.70 -10.76 10.08
N LEU A 48 -42.02 -10.90 10.03
CA LEU A 48 -42.95 -9.78 9.85
C LEU A 48 -43.90 -9.71 11.04
N GLU A 49 -44.10 -8.50 11.57
CA GLU A 49 -45.26 -8.17 12.41
C GLU A 49 -46.30 -7.47 11.55
N TYR A 50 -47.54 -7.94 11.54
CA TYR A 50 -48.57 -7.34 10.68
C TYR A 50 -49.91 -7.15 11.39
N ASP A 51 -50.62 -6.12 10.93
CA ASP A 51 -51.99 -5.82 11.27
C ASP A 51 -52.86 -5.95 10.01
N VAL A 52 -54.13 -6.34 10.18
CA VAL A 52 -55.08 -6.50 9.06
C VAL A 52 -56.25 -5.54 9.23
N LEU A 53 -56.53 -4.75 8.20
CA LEU A 53 -57.70 -3.88 8.16
C LEU A 53 -58.88 -4.64 7.55
N SER A 54 -59.87 -4.97 8.39
CA SER A 54 -61.14 -5.55 7.94
C SER A 54 -62.16 -4.45 7.66
N GLN A 55 -62.86 -4.53 6.53
CA GLN A 55 -63.92 -3.58 6.14
C GLN A 55 -65.09 -3.54 7.14
N SER A 56 -65.27 -4.58 7.96
CA SER A 56 -66.40 -4.67 8.90
C SER A 56 -66.05 -4.33 10.36
N SER A 57 -64.76 -4.20 10.72
CA SER A 57 -64.38 -4.18 12.15
C SER A 57 -63.09 -3.42 12.50
N GLY A 58 -62.50 -2.66 11.57
CA GLY A 58 -61.26 -1.91 11.82
C GLY A 58 -60.01 -2.80 11.91
N TRP A 59 -58.87 -2.23 12.32
CA TRP A 59 -57.61 -2.95 12.51
C TRP A 59 -57.71 -3.98 13.63
N GLN A 60 -57.34 -5.24 13.37
CA GLN A 60 -57.31 -6.28 14.40
C GLN A 60 -55.97 -7.01 14.51
N SER A 61 -55.48 -7.08 15.75
CA SER A 61 -54.40 -7.91 16.35
C SER A 61 -53.06 -8.03 15.64
N HIS A 62 -51.98 -7.67 16.37
CA HIS A 62 -50.59 -7.98 16.05
C HIS A 62 -50.33 -9.48 15.91
N ARG A 63 -49.83 -9.90 14.74
CA ARG A 63 -49.42 -11.29 14.48
C ARG A 63 -48.02 -11.33 13.87
N ARG A 64 -47.27 -12.39 14.19
CA ARG A 64 -45.95 -12.68 13.61
C ARG A 64 -46.03 -13.75 12.53
N ALA A 65 -45.24 -13.59 11.47
CA ALA A 65 -45.09 -14.61 10.43
C ALA A 65 -43.74 -14.51 9.71
N SER A 66 -43.22 -15.68 9.34
CA SER A 66 -42.02 -15.80 8.50
C SER A 66 -42.39 -15.82 7.01
N ALA A 67 -41.72 -15.01 6.19
CA ALA A 67 -41.89 -14.97 4.74
C ALA A 67 -40.56 -15.20 4.02
N ARG A 68 -40.58 -15.96 2.91
CA ARG A 68 -39.39 -16.17 2.06
C ARG A 68 -39.17 -14.99 1.12
N LEU A 69 -37.93 -14.52 1.07
CA LEU A 69 -37.41 -13.51 0.15
C LEU A 69 -37.10 -14.18 -1.20
N SER A 70 -38.12 -14.56 -1.97
CA SER A 70 -37.90 -15.10 -3.32
C SER A 70 -37.89 -13.98 -4.36
N GLY A 71 -36.76 -13.75 -5.05
CA GLY A 71 -36.65 -12.83 -6.19
C GLY A 71 -35.87 -11.54 -5.92
N LEU A 72 -35.35 -11.34 -4.71
CA LEU A 72 -34.43 -10.26 -4.40
C LEU A 72 -33.02 -10.66 -4.82
N LYS A 73 -32.44 -9.95 -5.79
CA LYS A 73 -30.99 -9.94 -5.94
C LYS A 73 -30.45 -9.24 -4.70
N LEU A 74 -29.70 -9.95 -3.85
CA LEU A 74 -28.82 -9.32 -2.88
C LEU A 74 -27.92 -8.38 -3.67
N GLU A 75 -28.14 -7.06 -3.55
CA GLU A 75 -27.12 -6.13 -3.95
C GLU A 75 -25.90 -6.44 -3.07
N GLU A 76 -24.84 -6.97 -3.67
CA GLU A 76 -23.55 -7.01 -3.01
C GLU A 76 -23.26 -5.60 -2.50
N GLN A 77 -22.95 -5.45 -1.21
CA GLN A 77 -22.53 -4.16 -0.69
C GLN A 77 -21.43 -3.61 -1.62
N PRO A 78 -21.60 -2.40 -2.17
CA PRO A 78 -20.69 -1.89 -3.18
C PRO A 78 -19.27 -1.89 -2.63
N ARG A 79 -18.35 -2.49 -3.38
CA ARG A 79 -16.92 -2.52 -3.02
C ARG A 79 -16.45 -1.10 -2.82
N LEU A 80 -15.63 -0.85 -1.80
CA LEU A 80 -15.06 0.48 -1.63
C LEU A 80 -14.16 0.81 -2.82
N PRO A 81 -14.20 2.04 -3.36
CA PRO A 81 -13.22 2.51 -4.33
C PRO A 81 -11.79 2.37 -3.81
N TYR A 82 -10.81 2.05 -4.66
CA TYR A 82 -9.44 1.71 -4.26
C TYR A 82 -8.74 2.82 -3.48
N GLU A 83 -8.97 4.07 -3.87
CA GLU A 83 -8.45 5.27 -3.23
C GLU A 83 -9.05 5.52 -1.84
N ARG A 84 -10.16 4.83 -1.51
CA ARG A 84 -10.83 4.88 -0.20
C ARG A 84 -10.49 3.68 0.69
N ARG A 85 -9.50 2.87 0.31
CA ARG A 85 -9.04 1.69 1.07
C ARG A 85 -7.80 1.96 1.91
N ALA A 86 -7.63 3.19 2.39
CA ALA A 86 -6.55 3.51 3.33
C ALA A 86 -6.93 3.13 4.78
N LEU A 87 -5.93 3.05 5.65
CA LEU A 87 -6.11 2.99 7.10
C LEU A 87 -5.50 4.22 7.76
N MET A 88 -6.16 4.76 8.78
CA MET A 88 -5.58 5.81 9.60
C MET A 88 -4.44 5.28 10.46
N LEU A 89 -3.46 6.13 10.77
CA LEU A 89 -2.34 5.78 11.64
C LEU A 89 -2.80 5.25 13.01
N ARG A 90 -3.87 5.81 13.58
CA ARG A 90 -4.47 5.29 14.82
C ARG A 90 -4.97 3.84 14.71
N GLN A 91 -5.44 3.41 13.53
CA GLN A 91 -5.83 2.03 13.29
C GLN A 91 -4.58 1.15 13.19
N LEU A 92 -3.58 1.56 12.39
CA LEU A 92 -2.32 0.84 12.23
C LEU A 92 -1.59 0.64 13.57
N ARG A 93 -1.48 1.68 14.40
CA ARG A 93 -0.89 1.61 15.74
C ARG A 93 -1.66 0.70 16.68
N ARG A 94 -2.99 0.65 16.55
CA ARG A 94 -3.81 -0.30 17.32
C ARG A 94 -3.48 -1.74 16.93
N LEU A 95 -3.35 -2.03 15.63
CA LEU A 95 -2.96 -3.37 15.16
C LEU A 95 -1.56 -3.74 15.67
N ALA A 96 -0.59 -2.83 15.57
CA ALA A 96 0.75 -3.04 16.08
C ALA A 96 0.74 -3.35 17.59
N ARG A 97 -0.02 -2.58 18.38
CA ARG A 97 -0.13 -2.79 19.82
C ARG A 97 -0.64 -4.19 20.17
N TYR A 98 -1.75 -4.61 19.58
CA TYR A 98 -2.44 -5.84 20.01
C TYR A 98 -1.92 -7.10 19.35
N PHE A 99 -1.39 -7.03 18.13
CA PHE A 99 -0.89 -8.20 17.43
C PHE A 99 0.63 -8.31 17.47
N VAL A 100 1.38 -7.23 17.65
CA VAL A 100 2.85 -7.27 17.61
C VAL A 100 3.49 -6.97 18.95
N GLU A 101 3.17 -5.85 19.59
CA GLU A 101 3.75 -5.48 20.89
C GLU A 101 3.32 -6.41 22.02
N SER A 102 2.16 -7.04 21.91
CA SER A 102 1.69 -8.09 22.83
C SER A 102 2.50 -9.40 22.75
N GLY A 103 3.33 -9.57 21.71
CA GLY A 103 4.02 -10.83 21.42
C GLY A 103 3.19 -11.85 20.63
N TRP A 104 1.90 -11.59 20.37
CA TRP A 104 1.01 -12.56 19.73
C TRP A 104 1.52 -13.04 18.36
N LEU A 105 1.89 -12.12 17.45
CA LEU A 105 2.37 -12.48 16.11
C LEU A 105 3.70 -13.22 16.18
N LYS A 106 4.55 -12.88 17.15
CA LYS A 106 5.82 -13.58 17.39
C LYS A 106 5.55 -15.04 17.74
N THR A 107 4.61 -15.30 18.65
CA THR A 107 4.18 -16.65 19.02
C THR A 107 3.63 -17.41 17.82
N GLN A 108 2.75 -16.81 17.01
CA GLN A 108 2.22 -17.45 15.79
C GLN A 108 3.34 -17.84 14.80
N CYS A 109 4.32 -16.95 14.61
CA CYS A 109 5.49 -17.23 13.77
C CYS A 109 6.35 -18.37 14.35
N GLU A 110 6.59 -18.39 15.66
CA GLU A 110 7.39 -19.42 16.34
C GLU A 110 6.70 -20.80 16.28
N GLU A 111 5.41 -20.86 16.56
CA GLU A 111 4.60 -22.10 16.45
C GLU A 111 4.61 -22.64 15.01
N SER A 112 4.38 -21.77 14.02
CA SER A 112 4.49 -22.17 12.62
C SER A 112 5.90 -22.64 12.28
N ASN A 113 6.94 -21.97 12.77
CA ASN A 113 8.32 -22.37 12.47
C ASN A 113 8.67 -23.73 13.06
N GLU A 114 8.18 -24.06 14.26
CA GLU A 114 8.38 -25.38 14.85
C GLU A 114 7.59 -26.46 14.09
N ASN A 115 6.33 -26.18 13.70
CA ASN A 115 5.50 -27.10 12.91
C ASN A 115 6.11 -27.44 11.53
N PHE A 116 6.86 -26.50 10.95
CA PHE A 116 7.49 -26.66 9.63
C PHE A 116 9.02 -26.76 9.70
N LYS A 117 9.58 -27.12 10.86
CA LYS A 117 11.03 -27.14 11.12
C LYS A 117 11.82 -27.97 10.11
N VAL A 118 11.29 -29.14 9.73
CA VAL A 118 11.92 -30.04 8.76
C VAL A 118 11.97 -29.40 7.37
N GLN A 119 10.87 -28.79 6.93
CA GLN A 119 10.77 -28.13 5.63
C GLN A 119 11.65 -26.88 5.56
N ILE A 120 11.77 -26.15 6.68
CA ILE A 120 12.68 -25.00 6.82
C ILE A 120 14.14 -25.45 6.74
N ALA A 121 14.51 -26.51 7.46
CA ALA A 121 15.86 -27.08 7.39
C ALA A 121 16.21 -27.59 5.98
N ALA A 122 15.21 -28.10 5.24
CA ALA A 122 15.36 -28.53 3.85
C ALA A 122 15.32 -27.37 2.82
N GLY A 123 15.14 -26.11 3.25
CA GLY A 123 15.07 -24.95 2.36
C GLY A 123 13.79 -24.86 1.51
N THR A 124 12.80 -25.73 1.76
CA THR A 124 11.53 -25.77 1.01
C THR A 124 10.47 -24.82 1.55
N LYS A 125 10.66 -24.30 2.77
CA LYS A 125 9.81 -23.29 3.38
C LYS A 125 10.65 -22.24 4.09
N TYR A 126 10.28 -20.97 3.93
CA TYR A 126 10.97 -19.88 4.61
C TYR A 126 10.60 -19.83 6.09
N LYS A 127 11.59 -19.55 6.93
CA LYS A 127 11.37 -19.20 8.34
C LYS A 127 10.54 -17.91 8.40
N LYS A 128 9.46 -17.92 9.18
CA LYS A 128 8.61 -16.77 9.41
C LYS A 128 9.21 -15.83 10.44
N GLU A 129 9.07 -14.55 10.17
CA GLU A 129 9.35 -13.43 11.07
C GLU A 129 8.09 -12.57 11.22
N PRO A 130 7.96 -11.73 12.27
CA PRO A 130 6.80 -10.85 12.45
C PRO A 130 6.80 -9.66 11.47
N ASN A 131 6.81 -9.99 10.18
CA ASN A 131 6.80 -9.08 9.03
C ASN A 131 5.39 -9.02 8.39
N LEU A 132 5.28 -8.31 7.27
CA LEU A 132 3.98 -8.12 6.60
C LEU A 132 3.43 -9.42 6.01
N TYR A 133 4.28 -10.38 5.61
CA TYR A 133 3.80 -11.72 5.23
C TYR A 133 3.11 -12.44 6.39
N ALA A 134 3.64 -12.31 7.61
CA ALA A 134 3.01 -12.92 8.78
C ALA A 134 1.70 -12.21 9.17
N ILE A 135 1.65 -10.88 9.05
CA ILE A 135 0.38 -10.13 9.24
C ILE A 135 -0.66 -10.56 8.20
N ASP A 136 -0.26 -10.74 6.93
CA ASP A 136 -1.18 -11.22 5.90
C ASP A 136 -1.82 -12.57 6.29
N GLU A 137 -0.96 -13.54 6.62
CA GLU A 137 -1.36 -14.92 6.88
C GLU A 137 -2.16 -15.09 8.17
N PHE A 138 -1.71 -14.49 9.27
CA PHE A 138 -2.31 -14.74 10.59
C PHE A 138 -3.40 -13.74 10.96
N LEU A 139 -3.41 -12.56 10.35
CA LEU A 139 -4.38 -11.51 10.69
C LEU A 139 -5.26 -11.12 9.49
N VAL A 140 -4.68 -10.64 8.39
CA VAL A 140 -5.47 -10.05 7.31
C VAL A 140 -6.40 -11.07 6.68
N LYS A 141 -5.89 -12.20 6.22
CA LYS A 141 -6.71 -13.26 5.60
C LYS A 141 -7.78 -13.79 6.56
N PRO A 142 -7.46 -14.19 7.81
CA PRO A 142 -8.49 -14.63 8.75
C PRO A 142 -9.52 -13.54 9.10
N ALA A 143 -9.10 -12.28 9.26
CA ALA A 143 -9.99 -11.18 9.61
C ALA A 143 -10.92 -10.75 8.47
N THR A 144 -10.61 -11.13 7.23
CA THR A 144 -11.31 -10.69 6.02
C THR A 144 -12.06 -11.80 5.31
N ASP A 145 -12.14 -12.97 5.93
CA ASP A 145 -12.94 -14.10 5.45
C ASP A 145 -13.94 -14.51 6.55
N PRO A 146 -15.26 -14.44 6.29
CA PRO A 146 -16.29 -14.85 7.26
C PRO A 146 -16.06 -16.26 7.82
N ALA A 147 -15.54 -17.19 7.00
CA ALA A 147 -15.29 -18.56 7.42
C ALA A 147 -14.09 -18.69 8.38
N GLN A 148 -13.13 -17.77 8.32
CA GLN A 148 -11.91 -17.82 9.13
C GLN A 148 -11.92 -16.82 10.30
N PHE A 149 -12.86 -15.88 10.33
CA PHE A 149 -12.94 -14.82 11.34
C PHE A 149 -13.01 -15.34 12.78
N GLY A 150 -13.62 -16.51 12.98
CA GLY A 150 -13.68 -17.19 14.28
C GLY A 150 -12.32 -17.66 14.81
N GLY A 151 -11.30 -17.78 13.96
CA GLY A 151 -9.95 -18.18 14.34
C GLY A 151 -9.18 -17.10 15.12
N ILE A 152 -9.62 -15.84 15.08
CA ILE A 152 -9.08 -14.77 15.92
C ILE A 152 -9.89 -14.74 17.23
N SER A 153 -9.21 -14.76 18.37
CA SER A 153 -9.88 -14.78 19.69
C SER A 153 -10.85 -13.59 19.84
N ALA A 154 -11.94 -13.79 20.58
CA ALA A 154 -12.94 -12.74 20.79
C ALA A 154 -12.33 -11.50 21.48
N GLU A 155 -11.40 -11.73 22.40
CA GLU A 155 -10.67 -10.69 23.14
C GLU A 155 -9.82 -9.84 22.19
N LEU A 156 -9.06 -10.48 21.29
CA LEU A 156 -8.24 -9.77 20.30
C LEU A 156 -9.09 -9.01 19.29
N ARG A 157 -10.18 -9.60 18.82
CA ARG A 157 -11.15 -8.92 17.92
C ARG A 157 -11.71 -7.66 18.57
N ALA A 158 -12.16 -7.77 19.82
CA ALA A 158 -12.70 -6.63 20.57
C ALA A 158 -11.63 -5.55 20.81
N ALA A 159 -10.43 -5.94 21.26
CA ALA A 159 -9.33 -5.02 21.57
C ALA A 159 -8.84 -4.25 20.33
N ALA A 160 -8.70 -4.94 19.20
CA ALA A 160 -8.31 -4.33 17.94
C ALA A 160 -9.46 -3.62 17.20
N LYS A 161 -10.69 -3.73 17.70
CA LYS A 161 -11.94 -3.25 17.08
C LYS A 161 -12.14 -3.81 15.67
N LEU A 162 -11.96 -5.11 15.51
CA LEU A 162 -12.20 -5.81 14.26
C LEU A 162 -13.71 -6.13 14.15
N PRO A 163 -14.43 -5.54 13.19
CA PRO A 163 -15.80 -5.94 12.90
C PRO A 163 -15.81 -7.30 12.17
N PRO A 164 -16.89 -8.09 12.29
CA PRO A 164 -17.05 -9.29 11.48
C PRO A 164 -17.13 -8.94 9.99
N PRO A 165 -16.40 -9.64 9.11
CA PRO A 165 -16.50 -9.42 7.67
C PRO A 165 -17.86 -9.92 7.17
N ALA A 166 -18.54 -9.12 6.36
CA ALA A 166 -19.77 -9.55 5.68
C ALA A 166 -19.50 -10.48 4.49
N ARG A 167 -18.33 -10.35 3.88
CA ARG A 167 -17.86 -11.16 2.74
C ARG A 167 -16.33 -11.18 2.72
N THR A 168 -15.77 -12.02 1.85
CA THR A 168 -14.35 -11.96 1.51
C THR A 168 -14.02 -10.63 0.82
N SER A 169 -13.11 -9.85 1.40
CA SER A 169 -12.78 -8.48 0.94
C SER A 169 -11.37 -8.06 1.34
N SER A 170 -10.97 -6.82 1.05
CA SER A 170 -9.75 -6.26 1.65
C SER A 170 -9.95 -5.95 3.14
N PHE A 171 -8.84 -5.79 3.86
CA PHE A 171 -8.87 -5.45 5.29
C PHE A 171 -9.42 -4.05 5.55
N ALA A 172 -9.09 -3.10 4.66
CA ALA A 172 -9.62 -1.75 4.73
C ALA A 172 -11.14 -1.71 4.49
N GLU A 173 -11.68 -2.57 3.63
CA GLU A 173 -13.14 -2.72 3.46
C GLU A 173 -13.78 -3.19 4.77
N VAL A 174 -13.22 -4.22 5.43
CA VAL A 174 -13.76 -4.71 6.71
C VAL A 174 -13.72 -3.61 7.78
N LEU A 175 -12.58 -2.95 7.97
CA LEU A 175 -12.43 -1.97 9.03
C LEU A 175 -13.25 -0.69 8.82
N ASN A 176 -13.49 -0.30 7.56
CA ASN A 176 -14.03 1.02 7.22
C ASN A 176 -15.36 0.98 6.45
N ALA A 177 -16.02 -0.19 6.36
CA ALA A 177 -17.29 -0.34 5.65
C ALA A 177 -18.35 0.65 6.12
N ALA A 178 -18.52 0.81 7.43
CA ALA A 178 -19.54 1.67 8.03
C ALA A 178 -19.34 3.17 7.72
N GLN A 179 -18.12 3.58 7.35
CA GLN A 179 -17.79 4.97 7.03
C GLN A 179 -17.65 5.22 5.51
N GLY A 180 -17.93 4.21 4.68
CA GLY A 180 -17.73 4.30 3.23
C GLY A 180 -16.24 4.43 2.85
N GLY A 181 -15.33 3.88 3.66
CA GLY A 181 -13.90 3.94 3.42
C GLY A 181 -13.21 5.23 3.87
N ILE A 182 -11.88 5.22 3.81
CA ILE A 182 -10.99 6.31 4.19
C ILE A 182 -10.16 6.69 2.97
N LYS A 183 -10.29 7.93 2.51
CA LYS A 183 -9.48 8.48 1.42
C LYS A 183 -8.00 8.47 1.83
N VAL A 184 -7.12 8.06 0.94
CA VAL A 184 -5.67 8.08 1.13
C VAL A 184 -5.09 9.50 1.24
N ASP A 185 -4.22 9.73 2.22
CA ASP A 185 -3.32 10.89 2.26
C ASP A 185 -1.96 10.53 1.65
N PHE A 186 -1.38 9.40 2.07
CA PHE A 186 -0.08 8.93 1.60
C PHE A 186 -0.13 7.49 1.12
N PHE A 187 0.40 7.25 -0.07
CA PHE A 187 0.68 5.90 -0.54
C PHE A 187 1.96 5.38 0.10
N VAL A 188 1.97 4.12 0.52
CA VAL A 188 3.15 3.49 1.15
C VAL A 188 3.74 2.45 0.20
N SER A 189 4.91 2.78 -0.36
CA SER A 189 5.76 1.79 -1.04
C SER A 189 6.60 1.04 0.00
N HIS A 190 6.61 -0.29 -0.05
CA HIS A 190 7.28 -1.08 0.98
C HIS A 190 7.68 -2.49 0.53
N PHE A 191 8.65 -3.06 1.24
CA PHE A 191 8.99 -4.47 1.16
C PHE A 191 8.15 -5.32 2.13
N TRP A 192 7.55 -6.42 1.66
CA TRP A 192 6.72 -7.30 2.50
C TRP A 192 7.49 -8.07 3.58
N GLY A 193 8.79 -8.31 3.37
CA GLY A 193 9.63 -8.95 4.39
C GLY A 193 10.06 -7.99 5.50
N HIS A 194 9.74 -6.70 5.40
CA HIS A 194 10.06 -5.72 6.43
C HIS A 194 9.25 -6.01 7.71
N LEU A 195 9.86 -5.83 8.88
CA LEU A 195 9.18 -6.07 10.15
C LEU A 195 8.00 -5.11 10.30
N PHE A 196 6.83 -5.65 10.67
CA PHE A 196 5.62 -4.83 10.74
C PHE A 196 5.76 -3.69 11.77
N ARG A 197 6.38 -4.00 12.92
CA ARG A 197 6.70 -3.00 13.95
C ARG A 197 7.53 -1.84 13.40
N LEU A 198 8.56 -2.11 12.60
CA LEU A 198 9.42 -1.07 12.03
C LEU A 198 8.69 -0.25 10.98
N THR A 199 7.83 -0.89 10.18
CA THR A 199 6.94 -0.19 9.25
C THR A 199 6.03 0.80 9.98
N ILE A 200 5.40 0.38 11.08
CA ILE A 200 4.53 1.28 11.86
C ILE A 200 5.33 2.38 12.58
N ALA A 201 6.55 2.08 13.05
CA ALA A 201 7.45 3.08 13.61
C ALA A 201 7.79 4.15 12.57
N ALA A 202 8.19 3.75 11.35
CA ALA A 202 8.51 4.66 10.27
C ALA A 202 7.35 5.60 9.92
N LEU A 203 6.15 5.05 9.73
CA LEU A 203 4.95 5.85 9.46
C LEU A 203 4.58 6.77 10.62
N THR A 204 4.82 6.34 11.87
CA THR A 204 4.57 7.17 13.05
C THR A 204 5.54 8.35 13.12
N SER A 205 6.84 8.10 12.91
CA SER A 205 7.87 9.14 12.90
C SER A 205 7.67 10.13 11.75
N PHE A 206 7.34 9.64 10.55
CA PHE A 206 6.98 10.45 9.39
C PHE A 206 5.77 11.36 9.64
N ALA A 207 4.74 10.83 10.29
CA ALA A 207 3.54 11.58 10.62
C ALA A 207 3.83 12.62 11.72
N ALA A 208 4.60 12.25 12.73
CA ALA A 208 4.96 13.11 13.85
C ALA A 208 5.80 14.33 13.42
N SER A 209 6.70 14.18 12.44
CA SER A 209 7.47 15.32 11.92
C SER A 209 6.61 16.37 11.20
N ARG A 210 5.35 16.06 10.88
CA ARG A 210 4.39 16.93 10.18
C ARG A 210 3.24 17.44 11.06
N GLY A 211 3.20 17.06 12.33
CA GLY A 211 2.07 17.34 13.21
C GLY A 211 2.50 17.91 14.56
N VAL A 212 1.87 19.01 14.98
CA VAL A 212 2.15 19.66 16.26
C VAL A 212 1.56 18.91 17.47
N SER A 213 0.63 17.97 17.25
CA SER A 213 -0.01 17.17 18.31
C SER A 213 -0.23 15.71 17.90
N LEU A 214 -0.28 14.82 18.90
CA LEU A 214 -0.58 13.40 18.74
C LEU A 214 -1.90 13.15 18.00
N GLU A 215 -2.91 13.95 18.28
CA GLU A 215 -4.22 13.84 17.65
C GLU A 215 -4.17 14.21 16.16
N ALA A 216 -3.44 15.29 15.83
CA ALA A 216 -3.30 15.75 14.45
C ALA A 216 -2.63 14.69 13.57
N TYR A 217 -1.48 14.15 13.97
CA TYR A 217 -0.78 13.19 13.12
C TYR A 217 -1.41 11.78 13.15
N SER A 218 -2.18 11.43 14.17
CA SER A 218 -2.92 10.16 14.22
C SER A 218 -4.08 10.09 13.21
N SER A 219 -4.44 11.23 12.60
CA SER A 219 -5.47 11.34 11.57
C SER A 219 -4.98 11.05 10.16
N TYR A 220 -3.66 11.08 9.92
CA TYR A 220 -3.09 10.73 8.61
C TYR A 220 -3.47 9.30 8.22
N SER A 221 -3.85 9.16 6.95
CA SER A 221 -4.25 7.90 6.35
C SER A 221 -3.24 7.39 5.35
N PHE A 222 -2.97 6.09 5.43
CA PHE A 222 -1.96 5.42 4.65
C PHE A 222 -2.59 4.30 3.83
N TRP A 223 -2.32 4.32 2.53
CA TRP A 223 -2.66 3.21 1.65
C TRP A 223 -1.48 2.24 1.63
N ILE A 224 -1.70 1.03 2.11
CA ILE A 224 -0.69 -0.03 2.20
C ILE A 224 -1.27 -1.23 1.49
N CYS A 225 -0.57 -1.76 0.49
CA CYS A 225 -1.11 -2.81 -0.39
C CYS A 225 -1.61 -4.04 0.41
N LEU A 226 -0.94 -4.38 1.52
CA LEU A 226 -1.34 -5.43 2.47
C LEU A 226 -2.80 -5.30 2.92
N PHE A 227 -3.26 -4.08 3.24
CA PHE A 227 -4.60 -3.85 3.79
C PHE A 227 -5.62 -3.42 2.73
N ALA A 228 -5.16 -2.75 1.68
CA ALA A 228 -6.03 -2.16 0.68
C ALA A 228 -6.47 -3.15 -0.41
N VAL A 229 -5.58 -4.07 -0.77
CA VAL A 229 -5.86 -5.15 -1.74
C VAL A 229 -6.50 -6.33 -1.00
N ASN A 230 -7.47 -6.95 -1.63
CA ASN A 230 -8.09 -8.21 -1.25
C ASN A 230 -7.08 -9.34 -1.41
N GLN A 231 -6.45 -9.73 -0.30
CA GLN A 231 -5.39 -10.73 -0.27
C GLN A 231 -5.84 -12.15 -0.63
N HIS A 232 -7.15 -12.39 -0.69
CA HIS A 232 -7.71 -13.65 -1.18
C HIS A 232 -7.72 -13.75 -2.70
N ARG A 233 -7.72 -12.61 -3.39
CA ARG A 233 -7.80 -12.52 -4.87
C ARG A 233 -6.85 -11.48 -5.44
N ALA A 234 -5.69 -11.28 -4.81
CA ALA A 234 -4.76 -10.22 -5.16
C ALA A 234 -4.32 -10.26 -6.63
N GLY A 235 -4.20 -11.45 -7.25
CA GLY A 235 -3.88 -11.55 -8.67
C GLY A 235 -4.99 -11.04 -9.59
N GLU A 236 -6.24 -11.35 -9.29
CA GLU A 236 -7.40 -10.86 -10.06
C GLU A 236 -7.58 -9.36 -9.88
N GLU A 237 -7.40 -8.87 -8.65
CA GLU A 237 -7.65 -7.47 -8.32
C GLU A 237 -6.57 -6.53 -8.84
N VAL A 238 -5.30 -6.97 -8.86
CA VAL A 238 -4.23 -6.21 -9.51
C VAL A 238 -4.39 -6.21 -11.03
N GLY A 239 -4.93 -7.30 -11.58
CA GLY A 239 -5.16 -7.42 -13.02
C GLY A 239 -3.87 -7.56 -13.82
N SER A 240 -3.99 -7.39 -15.13
CA SER A 240 -2.86 -7.50 -16.09
C SER A 240 -2.20 -6.16 -16.41
N SER A 241 -2.85 -5.04 -16.06
CA SER A 241 -2.39 -3.67 -16.33
C SER A 241 -2.16 -2.96 -15.00
N PRO A 242 -0.90 -2.68 -14.62
CA PRO A 242 -0.59 -1.93 -13.41
C PRO A 242 -1.25 -0.53 -13.35
N GLU A 243 -1.52 0.09 -14.52
CA GLU A 243 -2.16 1.40 -14.63
C GLU A 243 -3.67 1.38 -14.32
N ASP A 244 -4.37 0.30 -14.63
CA ASP A 244 -5.80 0.17 -14.35
C ASP A 244 -6.08 -0.38 -12.94
N GLY A 245 -5.01 -0.76 -12.23
CA GLY A 245 -5.07 -1.47 -10.98
C GLY A 245 -5.27 -0.58 -9.73
N PRO A 246 -5.45 -1.24 -8.56
CA PRO A 246 -5.64 -0.57 -7.28
C PRO A 246 -4.46 0.36 -6.89
N PHE A 247 -3.26 0.05 -7.39
CA PHE A 247 -2.04 0.82 -7.12
C PHE A 247 -2.09 2.21 -7.75
N ASN A 248 -2.37 2.30 -9.06
CA ASN A 248 -2.42 3.57 -9.76
C ASN A 248 -3.58 4.46 -9.26
N ALA A 249 -4.76 3.88 -9.00
CA ALA A 249 -5.88 4.60 -8.41
C ALA A 249 -5.54 5.23 -7.06
N ALA A 250 -4.78 4.52 -6.21
CA ALA A 250 -4.34 5.05 -4.93
C ALA A 250 -3.22 6.08 -5.05
N LEU A 251 -2.25 5.87 -5.96
CA LEU A 251 -1.17 6.82 -6.25
C LEU A 251 -1.70 8.16 -6.76
N ASP A 252 -2.65 8.12 -7.70
CA ASP A 252 -3.27 9.33 -8.27
C ASP A 252 -4.05 10.12 -7.20
N ALA A 253 -4.77 9.42 -6.32
CA ALA A 253 -5.54 10.07 -5.26
C ALA A 253 -4.70 10.56 -4.07
N ALA A 254 -3.49 10.00 -3.86
CA ALA A 254 -2.62 10.37 -2.75
C ALA A 254 -2.02 11.78 -2.93
N ARG A 255 -1.68 12.41 -1.80
CA ARG A 255 -0.97 13.70 -1.76
C ARG A 255 0.53 13.50 -2.00
N GLY A 256 1.05 12.36 -1.60
CA GLY A 256 2.45 11.97 -1.75
C GLY A 256 2.65 10.50 -1.47
N VAL A 257 3.89 10.07 -1.64
CA VAL A 257 4.32 8.69 -1.48
C VAL A 257 5.48 8.64 -0.50
N VAL A 258 5.38 7.70 0.43
CA VAL A 258 6.48 7.36 1.33
C VAL A 258 6.97 5.96 0.99
N MET A 259 8.27 5.82 0.79
CA MET A 259 8.91 4.51 0.70
C MET A 259 9.55 4.16 2.03
N VAL A 260 9.07 3.07 2.63
CA VAL A 260 9.66 2.52 3.86
C VAL A 260 10.87 1.68 3.48
N VAL A 261 12.07 2.19 3.75
CA VAL A 261 13.33 1.50 3.52
C VAL A 261 13.75 0.70 4.75
N ASP A 262 14.36 -0.46 4.52
CA ASP A 262 15.00 -1.26 5.56
C ASP A 262 16.53 -1.15 5.43
N LYS A 263 17.26 -1.68 6.42
CA LYS A 263 18.74 -1.63 6.43
C LYS A 263 19.41 -2.29 5.22
N ARG A 264 18.69 -3.12 4.47
CA ARG A 264 19.19 -3.81 3.27
C ARG A 264 18.68 -3.18 1.97
N VAL A 265 17.91 -2.09 2.09
CA VAL A 265 17.25 -1.36 1.01
C VAL A 265 16.52 -2.33 0.07
N GLU A 266 15.83 -3.31 0.65
CA GLU A 266 15.08 -4.33 -0.12
C GLU A 266 14.06 -3.72 -1.09
N PRO A 267 13.38 -2.58 -0.83
CA PRO A 267 12.53 -1.95 -1.82
C PRO A 267 13.22 -1.68 -3.16
N PHE A 268 14.52 -1.35 -3.19
CA PHE A 268 15.24 -1.06 -4.46
C PHE A 268 15.43 -2.31 -5.32
N LYS A 269 15.26 -3.50 -4.74
CA LYS A 269 15.39 -4.79 -5.43
C LYS A 269 14.06 -5.31 -5.95
N ARG A 270 12.96 -4.55 -5.80
CA ARG A 270 11.59 -5.00 -6.04
C ARG A 270 10.96 -4.19 -7.17
N ILE A 271 10.58 -4.86 -8.25
CA ILE A 271 10.10 -4.17 -9.47
C ILE A 271 8.83 -3.36 -9.22
N TRP A 272 7.93 -3.84 -8.35
CA TRP A 272 6.74 -3.08 -7.92
C TRP A 272 7.11 -1.78 -7.21
N CYS A 273 8.08 -1.81 -6.28
CA CYS A 273 8.53 -0.60 -5.59
C CYS A 273 9.16 0.39 -6.56
N LEU A 274 9.97 -0.07 -7.52
CA LEU A 274 10.58 0.80 -8.52
C LEU A 274 9.53 1.43 -9.44
N TYR A 275 8.55 0.64 -9.89
CA TYR A 275 7.42 1.12 -10.69
C TYR A 275 6.60 2.17 -9.94
N GLU A 276 6.31 1.94 -8.66
CA GLU A 276 5.61 2.91 -7.82
C GLU A 276 6.36 4.24 -7.77
N VAL A 277 7.68 4.25 -7.56
CA VAL A 277 8.53 5.47 -7.57
C VAL A 277 8.44 6.20 -8.89
N HIS A 278 8.59 5.47 -10.00
CA HIS A 278 8.50 6.06 -11.33
C HIS A 278 7.13 6.72 -11.54
N ARG A 279 6.05 6.06 -11.10
CA ARG A 279 4.70 6.60 -11.23
C ARG A 279 4.48 7.86 -10.39
N VAL A 280 5.15 7.98 -9.24
CA VAL A 280 5.14 9.23 -8.43
C VAL A 280 5.59 10.42 -9.25
N HIS A 281 6.63 10.23 -10.08
CA HIS A 281 7.17 11.30 -10.92
C HIS A 281 6.23 11.71 -12.04
N GLU A 282 5.67 10.74 -12.76
CA GLU A 282 4.70 11.01 -13.82
C GLU A 282 3.47 11.76 -13.31
N LEU A 283 3.06 11.47 -12.08
CA LEU A 283 1.93 12.11 -11.42
C LEU A 283 2.30 13.42 -10.69
N GLY A 284 3.58 13.84 -10.70
CA GLY A 284 4.04 15.05 -10.03
C GLY A 284 3.80 15.07 -8.51
N LYS A 285 3.89 13.91 -7.86
CA LYS A 285 3.61 13.75 -6.43
C LYS A 285 4.86 13.92 -5.58
N ILE A 286 4.68 14.23 -4.31
CA ILE A 286 5.78 14.30 -3.34
C ILE A 286 6.31 12.89 -3.08
N PHE A 287 7.63 12.72 -3.08
CA PHE A 287 8.31 11.45 -2.76
C PHE A 287 9.25 11.60 -1.57
N GLU A 288 9.17 10.68 -0.61
CA GLU A 288 10.06 10.64 0.55
C GLU A 288 10.52 9.22 0.90
N LEU A 289 11.79 9.13 1.30
CA LEU A 289 12.39 7.92 1.86
C LEU A 289 12.31 8.00 3.39
N ILE A 290 11.77 6.96 4.02
CA ILE A 290 11.62 6.89 5.46
C ILE A 290 12.10 5.56 6.05
N ASP A 291 12.64 5.60 7.26
CA ASP A 291 12.96 4.44 8.09
C ASP A 291 12.29 4.56 9.47
N GLU A 292 12.61 3.69 10.44
CA GLU A 292 12.00 3.75 11.77
C GLU A 292 12.15 5.11 12.49
N GLY A 293 13.16 5.91 12.12
CA GLY A 293 13.42 7.25 12.63
C GLY A 293 12.61 8.36 11.95
N GLY A 294 11.87 8.05 10.89
CA GLY A 294 11.17 9.04 10.06
C GLY A 294 11.97 9.30 8.80
N SER A 295 12.33 10.56 8.52
CA SER A 295 13.20 10.86 7.37
C SER A 295 14.55 10.15 7.50
N ILE A 296 15.06 9.58 6.40
CA ILE A 296 16.39 8.95 6.38
C ILE A 296 17.53 9.93 6.74
N ALA A 297 17.28 11.24 6.67
CA ALA A 297 18.21 12.28 7.15
C ALA A 297 18.59 12.11 8.63
N THR A 298 17.72 11.47 9.41
CA THR A 298 17.94 11.24 10.85
C THR A 298 18.84 10.03 11.14
N ASN A 299 19.18 9.24 10.12
CA ASN A 299 19.93 7.99 10.26
C ASN A 299 21.01 7.84 9.18
N LEU A 300 22.25 8.23 9.52
CA LEU A 300 23.40 8.18 8.62
C LEU A 300 23.69 6.80 8.04
N ASP A 301 23.49 5.73 8.81
CA ASP A 301 23.76 4.36 8.34
C ASP A 301 22.74 3.93 7.27
N THR A 302 21.47 4.25 7.49
CA THR A 302 20.42 4.03 6.48
C THR A 302 20.70 4.87 5.23
N MET A 303 21.04 6.15 5.41
CA MET A 303 21.34 7.07 4.31
C MET A 303 22.49 6.54 3.42
N LYS A 304 23.58 6.07 4.02
CA LYS A 304 24.70 5.45 3.29
C LYS A 304 24.28 4.17 2.58
N SER A 305 23.51 3.31 3.25
CA SER A 305 23.01 2.07 2.65
C SER A 305 22.12 2.35 1.43
N VAL A 306 21.31 3.41 1.49
CA VAL A 306 20.49 3.90 0.37
C VAL A 306 21.38 4.41 -0.77
N ALA A 307 22.39 5.23 -0.46
CA ALA A 307 23.34 5.73 -1.45
C ALA A 307 24.07 4.58 -2.19
N ASP A 308 24.57 3.61 -1.44
CA ASP A 308 25.27 2.44 -2.02
C ASP A 308 24.34 1.56 -2.84
N SER A 309 23.08 1.43 -2.42
CA SER A 309 22.08 0.66 -3.18
C SER A 309 21.65 1.37 -4.46
N LEU A 310 21.63 2.70 -4.46
CA LEU A 310 21.25 3.52 -5.62
C LEU A 310 22.21 3.35 -6.80
N GLU A 311 23.49 3.07 -6.54
CA GLU A 311 24.50 2.85 -7.59
C GLU A 311 24.22 1.61 -8.46
N SER A 312 23.48 0.64 -7.93
CA SER A 312 23.20 -0.63 -8.60
C SER A 312 21.71 -0.88 -8.87
N VAL A 313 20.86 0.14 -8.64
CA VAL A 313 19.42 0.01 -8.87
C VAL A 313 19.15 -0.16 -10.37
N SER A 314 18.31 -1.14 -10.73
CA SER A 314 17.86 -1.31 -12.11
C SER A 314 16.60 -2.17 -12.18
N ALA A 315 15.67 -1.79 -13.05
CA ALA A 315 14.51 -2.61 -13.39
C ALA A 315 14.91 -4.01 -13.88
N SER A 316 16.07 -4.14 -14.56
CA SER A 316 16.52 -5.40 -15.16
C SER A 316 16.90 -6.46 -14.12
N THR A 317 17.40 -6.05 -12.95
CA THR A 317 17.81 -6.92 -11.85
C THR A 317 16.74 -7.02 -10.76
N ALA A 318 15.76 -6.13 -10.76
CA ALA A 318 14.65 -6.13 -9.82
C ALA A 318 13.77 -7.41 -9.92
N GLN A 319 13.24 -7.81 -8.77
CA GLN A 319 12.51 -9.05 -8.55
C GLN A 319 11.02 -8.78 -8.32
N ALA A 320 10.18 -9.77 -8.68
CA ALA A 320 8.77 -9.82 -8.31
C ALA A 320 8.47 -11.16 -7.64
N SER A 321 7.52 -11.19 -6.71
CA SER A 321 7.04 -12.45 -6.12
C SER A 321 6.25 -13.29 -7.14
N LYS A 322 5.68 -12.65 -8.17
CA LYS A 322 5.00 -13.32 -9.29
C LYS A 322 5.69 -12.92 -10.59
N GLU A 323 6.08 -13.92 -11.37
CA GLU A 323 6.71 -13.71 -12.68
C GLU A 323 5.81 -12.90 -13.63
N GLN A 324 4.49 -13.13 -13.60
CA GLN A 324 3.58 -12.40 -14.47
C GLN A 324 3.60 -10.89 -14.21
N ASP A 325 3.68 -10.47 -12.95
CA ASP A 325 3.79 -9.05 -12.59
C ASP A 325 5.07 -8.45 -13.15
N LYS A 326 6.19 -9.18 -13.05
CA LYS A 326 7.48 -8.75 -13.60
C LYS A 326 7.39 -8.47 -15.09
N TRP A 327 6.80 -9.38 -15.86
CA TRP A 327 6.65 -9.21 -17.30
C TRP A 327 5.69 -8.07 -17.67
N SER A 328 4.62 -7.88 -16.89
CA SER A 328 3.63 -6.83 -17.14
C SER A 328 4.24 -5.45 -16.87
N ILE A 329 4.95 -5.30 -15.75
CA ILE A 329 5.65 -4.06 -15.41
C ILE A 329 6.82 -3.81 -16.36
N TRP A 330 7.63 -4.82 -16.69
CA TRP A 330 8.71 -4.67 -17.66
C TRP A 330 8.20 -4.22 -19.02
N PHE A 331 7.04 -4.70 -19.46
CA PHE A 331 6.45 -4.20 -20.69
C PHE A 331 6.11 -2.72 -20.54
N GLU A 332 5.44 -2.33 -19.46
CA GLU A 332 5.02 -0.94 -19.19
C GLU A 332 6.18 0.06 -19.20
N ILE A 333 7.29 -0.29 -18.56
CA ILE A 333 8.43 0.62 -18.34
C ILE A 333 9.53 0.50 -19.39
N ALA A 334 9.34 -0.33 -20.42
CA ALA A 334 10.35 -0.51 -21.46
C ALA A 334 10.53 0.77 -22.27
N ASP A 335 11.78 1.05 -22.67
CA ASP A 335 12.10 2.24 -23.44
C ASP A 335 11.23 2.31 -24.73
N PRO A 336 10.76 3.50 -25.15
CA PRO A 336 9.81 3.64 -26.25
C PRO A 336 10.24 3.00 -27.58
N HIS A 337 11.55 2.88 -27.83
CA HIS A 337 12.06 2.20 -29.01
C HIS A 337 11.88 0.67 -28.96
N VAL A 338 11.92 0.07 -27.77
CA VAL A 338 11.65 -1.36 -27.53
C VAL A 338 10.17 -1.64 -27.72
N LEU A 339 9.31 -0.79 -27.17
CA LEU A 339 7.85 -0.90 -27.31
C LEU A 339 7.40 -0.80 -28.77
N ARG A 340 7.98 0.13 -29.54
CA ARG A 340 7.72 0.26 -30.99
C ARG A 340 8.06 -1.00 -31.78
N TYR A 341 9.11 -1.72 -31.37
CA TYR A 341 9.50 -2.97 -32.02
C TYR A 341 8.59 -4.14 -31.59
N ALA A 342 8.31 -4.26 -30.30
CA ALA A 342 7.55 -5.39 -29.76
C ALA A 342 6.05 -5.30 -30.10
N GLY A 343 5.45 -4.12 -30.03
CA GLY A 343 4.02 -3.87 -30.30
C GLY A 343 3.02 -4.50 -29.32
N THR A 344 3.35 -5.64 -28.70
CA THR A 344 2.49 -6.35 -27.72
C THR A 344 3.32 -6.97 -26.60
N ALA A 345 2.70 -7.16 -25.43
CA ALA A 345 3.36 -7.80 -24.27
C ALA A 345 3.85 -9.24 -24.57
N SER A 346 3.13 -9.99 -25.40
CA SER A 346 3.53 -11.34 -25.80
C SER A 346 4.81 -11.34 -26.64
N ILE A 347 4.90 -10.45 -27.64
CA ILE A 347 6.10 -10.32 -28.47
C ILE A 347 7.28 -9.78 -27.65
N PHE A 348 7.01 -8.82 -26.76
CA PHE A 348 8.02 -8.30 -25.83
C PHE A 348 8.64 -9.41 -24.99
N LYS A 349 7.82 -10.28 -24.39
CA LYS A 349 8.30 -11.41 -23.58
C LYS A 349 9.19 -12.36 -24.37
N ILE A 350 8.84 -12.66 -25.63
CA ILE A 350 9.67 -13.49 -26.51
C ILE A 350 10.99 -12.79 -26.84
N TYR A 351 10.95 -11.52 -27.22
CA TYR A 351 12.12 -10.73 -27.55
C TYR A 351 13.11 -10.65 -26.37
N VAL A 352 12.62 -10.23 -25.20
CA VAL A 352 13.42 -10.05 -23.99
C VAL A 352 13.88 -11.39 -23.40
N GLY A 353 13.06 -12.44 -23.51
CA GLY A 353 13.43 -13.79 -23.09
C GLY A 353 14.67 -14.34 -23.80
N ASN A 354 14.90 -13.92 -25.06
CA ASN A 354 16.04 -14.35 -25.87
C ASN A 354 17.29 -13.45 -25.72
N LEU A 355 17.20 -12.35 -24.98
CA LEU A 355 18.33 -11.46 -24.75
C LEU A 355 19.27 -12.01 -23.66
N ALA A 356 20.57 -11.93 -23.93
CA ALA A 356 21.60 -12.16 -22.91
C ALA A 356 21.41 -11.20 -21.74
N HIS A 357 21.67 -11.66 -20.50
CA HIS A 357 21.43 -10.89 -19.27
C HIS A 357 22.01 -9.47 -19.32
N GLY A 358 23.26 -9.30 -19.77
CA GLY A 358 23.90 -7.98 -19.87
C GLY A 358 23.26 -7.02 -20.89
N ARG A 359 22.42 -7.51 -21.82
CA ARG A 359 21.69 -6.67 -22.77
C ARG A 359 20.33 -6.20 -22.26
N LYS A 360 19.80 -6.80 -21.19
CA LYS A 360 18.48 -6.45 -20.63
C LYS A 360 18.48 -5.08 -19.96
N ALA A 361 19.60 -4.65 -19.39
CA ALA A 361 19.73 -3.32 -18.78
C ALA A 361 19.47 -2.18 -19.79
N ASN A 362 19.82 -2.37 -21.07
CA ASN A 362 19.59 -1.37 -22.11
C ASN A 362 18.12 -1.22 -22.52
N LEU A 363 17.21 -2.05 -22.00
CA LEU A 363 15.78 -1.98 -22.33
C LEU A 363 15.02 -0.97 -21.48
N PHE A 364 15.63 -0.54 -20.37
CA PHE A 364 14.99 0.26 -19.33
C PHE A 364 15.84 1.49 -19.00
N ARG A 365 16.64 1.98 -19.95
CA ARG A 365 17.63 3.04 -19.65
C ARG A 365 16.93 4.34 -19.27
N GLU A 366 15.85 4.69 -19.97
CA GLU A 366 15.09 5.91 -19.66
C GLU A 366 14.44 5.79 -18.28
N PHE A 367 13.85 4.63 -18.00
CA PHE A 367 13.27 4.32 -16.69
C PHE A 367 14.31 4.36 -15.56
N ASP A 368 15.43 3.63 -15.70
CA ASP A 368 16.47 3.53 -14.68
C ASP A 368 17.11 4.91 -14.41
N THR A 369 17.31 5.73 -15.46
CA THR A 369 17.81 7.11 -15.29
C THR A 369 16.83 7.97 -14.50
N GLY A 370 15.56 8.00 -14.90
CA GLY A 370 14.54 8.77 -14.19
C GLY A 370 14.34 8.30 -12.74
N LEU A 371 14.41 6.99 -12.52
CA LEU A 371 14.36 6.39 -11.19
C LEU A 371 15.54 6.85 -10.31
N SER A 372 16.76 6.85 -10.85
CA SER A 372 17.94 7.33 -10.13
C SER A 372 17.81 8.78 -9.72
N GLU A 373 17.35 9.66 -10.62
CA GLU A 373 17.13 11.09 -10.33
C GLU A 373 16.13 11.28 -9.17
N LEU A 374 15.03 10.52 -9.19
CA LEU A 374 13.96 10.60 -8.19
C LEU A 374 14.36 10.10 -6.81
N LEU A 375 15.10 9.00 -6.77
CA LEU A 375 15.61 8.44 -5.51
C LEU A 375 16.74 9.31 -4.94
N ALA A 376 17.52 9.96 -5.81
CA ALA A 376 18.60 10.85 -5.41
C ALA A 376 18.09 12.16 -4.79
N GLU A 377 16.91 12.65 -5.14
CA GLU A 377 16.36 13.90 -4.60
C GLU A 377 16.16 13.89 -3.07
N PRO A 378 15.38 12.97 -2.46
CA PRO A 378 15.25 12.91 -1.00
C PRO A 378 16.58 12.56 -0.32
N LEU A 379 17.47 11.83 -0.99
CA LEU A 379 18.80 11.51 -0.48
C LEU A 379 19.71 12.75 -0.45
N LEU A 380 19.63 13.63 -1.46
CA LEU A 380 20.35 14.90 -1.48
C LEU A 380 19.91 15.79 -0.31
N ARG A 381 18.60 15.90 -0.07
CA ARG A 381 18.07 16.66 1.08
C ARG A 381 18.65 16.12 2.39
N ALA A 382 18.60 14.81 2.57
CA ALA A 382 19.15 14.13 3.75
C ALA A 382 20.66 14.36 3.91
N ALA A 383 21.43 14.24 2.83
CA ALA A 383 22.87 14.43 2.84
C ALA A 383 23.26 15.88 3.20
N VAL A 384 22.55 16.86 2.66
CA VAL A 384 22.76 18.28 2.98
C VAL A 384 22.43 18.58 4.44
N GLU A 385 21.30 18.08 4.95
CA GLU A 385 20.90 18.25 6.35
C GLU A 385 21.89 17.59 7.33
N ALA A 386 22.46 16.45 6.92
CA ALA A 386 23.46 15.73 7.69
C ALA A 386 24.89 16.27 7.54
N GLY A 387 25.14 17.19 6.60
CA GLY A 387 26.48 17.67 6.27
C GLY A 387 27.38 16.64 5.54
N ASP A 388 26.78 15.62 4.93
CA ASP A 388 27.48 14.57 4.19
C ASP A 388 27.74 14.99 2.74
N LYS A 389 28.97 15.48 2.52
CA LYS A 389 29.44 16.00 1.22
C LYS A 389 29.56 14.93 0.14
N GLU A 390 30.00 13.74 0.50
CA GLU A 390 30.22 12.65 -0.45
C GLU A 390 28.90 12.16 -1.01
N THR A 391 27.93 11.91 -0.12
CA THR A 391 26.58 11.51 -0.52
C THR A 391 25.90 12.61 -1.34
N ALA A 392 26.05 13.89 -0.96
CA ALA A 392 25.49 15.01 -1.73
C ALA A 392 26.06 15.09 -3.16
N LEU A 393 27.38 14.91 -3.34
CA LEU A 393 28.01 14.86 -4.67
C LEU A 393 27.47 13.71 -5.51
N ARG A 394 27.35 12.51 -4.93
CA ARG A 394 26.79 11.35 -5.63
C ARG A 394 25.36 11.63 -6.09
N CYS A 395 24.54 12.27 -5.26
CA CYS A 395 23.16 12.64 -5.63
C CYS A 395 23.11 13.63 -6.79
N ILE A 396 24.01 14.62 -6.84
CA ILE A 396 24.12 15.55 -7.97
C ILE A 396 24.50 14.78 -9.24
N ALA A 397 25.48 13.86 -9.15
CA ALA A 397 25.89 13.03 -10.28
C ALA A 397 24.77 12.10 -10.78
N TRP A 398 23.89 11.64 -9.89
CA TRP A 398 22.67 10.89 -10.25
C TRP A 398 21.52 11.75 -10.74
N GLY A 399 21.73 13.07 -10.89
CA GLY A 399 20.75 13.99 -11.47
C GLY A 399 19.62 14.39 -10.52
N ALA A 400 19.86 14.39 -9.21
CA ALA A 400 18.89 14.87 -8.23
C ALA A 400 18.35 16.26 -8.62
N LYS A 401 17.03 16.31 -8.86
CA LYS A 401 16.33 17.55 -9.20
C LYS A 401 15.85 18.21 -7.94
N ASP A 402 16.46 19.34 -7.57
CA ASP A 402 15.94 20.15 -6.47
C ASP A 402 14.92 21.16 -7.02
N GLN A 403 13.64 20.81 -6.95
CA GLN A 403 12.57 21.63 -7.53
C GLN A 403 12.51 23.05 -6.96
N GLN A 404 13.04 23.28 -5.75
CA GLN A 404 13.09 24.60 -5.12
C GLN A 404 14.47 25.27 -5.22
N GLY A 405 15.52 24.54 -5.61
CA GLY A 405 16.89 25.02 -5.78
C GLY A 405 17.68 25.27 -4.48
N ASP A 406 17.04 25.18 -3.31
CA ASP A 406 17.62 25.45 -2.00
C ASP A 406 18.70 24.44 -1.57
N TYR A 407 18.47 23.16 -1.81
CA TYR A 407 19.37 22.06 -1.44
C TYR A 407 20.54 21.91 -2.39
N LEU A 408 20.36 22.13 -3.70
CA LEU A 408 21.48 22.18 -4.65
C LEU A 408 22.41 23.33 -4.31
N HIS A 409 21.88 24.52 -4.02
CA HIS A 409 22.69 25.66 -3.62
C HIS A 409 23.44 25.41 -2.30
N LYS A 410 22.76 24.84 -1.30
CA LYS A 410 23.38 24.46 -0.01
C LYS A 410 24.48 23.40 -0.19
N ALA A 411 24.22 22.38 -1.01
CA ALA A 411 25.20 21.36 -1.35
C ALA A 411 26.43 22.00 -2.01
N MET A 412 26.22 22.87 -2.99
CA MET A 412 27.32 23.56 -3.66
C MET A 412 28.12 24.46 -2.73
N THR A 413 27.46 25.17 -1.81
CA THR A 413 28.14 25.99 -0.79
C THR A 413 28.99 25.13 0.13
N MET A 414 28.43 24.02 0.63
CA MET A 414 29.13 23.07 1.49
C MET A 414 30.36 22.44 0.80
N LEU A 415 30.27 22.21 -0.51
CA LEU A 415 31.37 21.71 -1.33
C LEU A 415 32.40 22.80 -1.62
N TRP A 416 31.95 24.02 -1.90
CA TRP A 416 32.81 25.17 -2.14
C TRP A 416 33.71 25.47 -0.95
N ASP A 417 33.20 25.42 0.28
CA ASP A 417 34.03 25.60 1.47
C ASP A 417 35.16 24.55 1.54
N SER A 418 34.88 23.32 1.13
CA SER A 418 35.86 22.23 1.11
C SER A 418 36.89 22.42 0.01
N LEU A 419 36.44 22.84 -1.16
CA LEU A 419 37.28 23.11 -2.32
C LEU A 419 38.14 24.34 -2.08
N TYR A 420 37.60 25.38 -1.46
CA TYR A 420 38.32 26.57 -1.01
C TYR A 420 39.38 26.22 0.03
N VAL A 421 39.04 25.44 1.07
CA VAL A 421 40.02 24.96 2.06
C VAL A 421 41.10 24.11 1.40
N ALA A 422 40.75 23.21 0.48
CA ALA A 422 41.72 22.42 -0.27
C ALA A 422 42.62 23.31 -1.14
N VAL A 423 42.08 24.25 -1.90
CA VAL A 423 42.85 25.17 -2.75
C VAL A 423 43.74 26.12 -1.92
N VAL A 424 43.25 26.61 -0.78
CA VAL A 424 44.04 27.45 0.14
C VAL A 424 45.16 26.63 0.78
N ASN A 425 44.86 25.44 1.30
CA ASN A 425 45.87 24.56 1.90
C ASN A 425 46.92 24.09 0.87
N THR A 426 46.58 24.05 -0.41
CA THR A 426 47.50 23.63 -1.48
C THR A 426 48.29 24.79 -2.08
N ARG A 427 47.72 26.01 -2.11
CA ARG A 427 48.48 27.24 -2.40
C ARG A 427 49.64 27.49 -1.43
N PHE A 428 49.60 26.89 -0.24
CA PHE A 428 50.66 27.00 0.77
C PHE A 428 51.40 25.68 1.06
N SER A 429 51.15 24.60 0.29
CA SER A 429 51.83 23.32 0.46
C SER A 429 52.71 22.99 -0.77
N PRO A 430 54.01 22.71 -0.61
CA PRO A 430 54.94 22.51 -1.72
C PRO A 430 54.82 21.14 -2.42
N HIS A 431 53.77 20.34 -2.17
CA HIS A 431 53.72 18.93 -2.57
C HIS A 431 52.82 18.66 -3.82
N PRO A 432 53.35 18.08 -4.92
CA PRO A 432 52.64 17.87 -6.20
C PRO A 432 51.38 17.01 -6.16
N GLN A 433 51.22 16.13 -5.15
CA GLN A 433 50.09 15.20 -5.06
C GLN A 433 48.75 15.90 -4.83
N THR A 434 48.76 17.11 -4.29
CA THR A 434 47.52 17.81 -3.97
C THR A 434 46.83 18.48 -5.15
N LEU A 435 47.58 18.88 -6.18
CA LEU A 435 47.01 19.42 -7.42
C LEU A 435 46.19 18.35 -8.18
N SER A 436 46.63 17.09 -8.12
CA SER A 436 45.95 15.97 -8.81
C SER A 436 44.58 15.65 -8.21
N HIS A 437 44.40 15.77 -6.89
CA HIS A 437 43.09 15.60 -6.25
C HIS A 437 42.11 16.73 -6.58
N VAL A 438 42.60 17.97 -6.68
CA VAL A 438 41.77 19.11 -7.09
C VAL A 438 41.32 18.96 -8.56
N MET A 439 42.22 18.51 -9.44
CA MET A 439 41.90 18.26 -10.85
C MET A 439 40.91 17.10 -11.04
N ALA A 440 41.05 15.99 -10.31
CA ALA A 440 40.09 14.87 -10.36
C ALA A 440 38.68 15.29 -9.92
N LEU A 441 38.58 16.15 -8.91
CA LEU A 441 37.31 16.72 -8.44
C LEU A 441 36.69 17.66 -9.50
N PHE A 442 37.52 18.45 -10.20
CA PHE A 442 37.07 19.29 -11.32
C PHE A 442 36.64 18.46 -12.55
N GLU A 443 37.31 17.36 -12.86
CA GLU A 443 36.91 16.44 -13.92
C GLU A 443 35.56 15.79 -13.60
N THR A 444 35.34 15.40 -12.34
CA THR A 444 34.03 14.87 -11.89
C THR A 444 32.91 15.91 -11.96
N LEU A 445 33.22 17.19 -11.69
CA LEU A 445 32.27 18.30 -11.82
C LEU A 445 32.03 18.72 -13.28
N GLN A 446 33.02 18.58 -14.17
CA GLN A 446 32.86 18.84 -15.61
C GLN A 446 32.02 17.78 -16.32
N GLU A 447 32.02 16.53 -15.84
CA GLU A 447 31.13 15.48 -16.35
C GLU A 447 29.65 15.69 -15.92
N CYS A 448 29.41 16.39 -14.80
CA CYS A 448 28.09 16.88 -14.43
C CYS A 448 27.67 18.06 -15.33
N ARG A 449 27.06 17.77 -16.49
CA ARG A 449 26.51 18.75 -17.45
C ARG A 449 25.30 19.56 -16.93
N CYS A 450 25.28 19.95 -15.66
CA CYS A 450 24.14 20.62 -15.02
C CYS A 450 24.41 22.06 -14.55
N CYS A 451 25.57 22.65 -14.83
CA CYS A 451 25.85 24.02 -14.42
C CYS A 451 26.50 24.81 -15.58
N GLU A 452 25.73 25.75 -16.15
CA GLU A 452 26.30 27.01 -16.66
C GLU A 452 26.71 27.91 -15.49
#